data_AF-A0A8T4BH95-F1
#
_entry.id   AF-A0A8T4BH95-F1
#
_cell.length_a   1.000
_cell.length_b   1.000
_cell.length_c   1.000
_cell.angle_alpha   90.00
_cell.angle_beta   90.00
_cell.angle_gamma   90.00
#
_symmetry.space_group_name_H-M   'P 1'
#
loop_
_entity.id
_entity.type
_entity.pdbx_description
1 polymer ?
#
loop_
_entity_poly.entity_id
_entity_poly.type
_entity_poly.pdbx_seq_one_letter_code
_entity_poly.pdbx_strand_id
1 'polypeptide(L)'
;MATSHTSLAKFIHWSFIPLYAYGIFKQLDDLSQLEDTGLLIFEVAFATMFLLIVVLRYTYMRRFDTFLGARVPVHRVHYFFAKTVHRSMYFCLILLPLTGLIIAGLFTSGIKDGSAQEVALSVHEFSASLSYVLIALHVGAAVYSRLKGEGVWTSMVPIFAEEKPSSNPIITRIAEVEEQVYDQVGRFFSAKKG
;
A
#
# COMPACT_ATOMS: atom_id res chain seq x y z
N MET A 1 13.13 12.10 19.39
CA MET A 1 12.04 11.74 18.46
C MET A 1 11.83 10.23 18.52
N ALA A 2 10.61 9.72 18.38
CA ALA A 2 10.38 8.27 18.33
C ALA A 2 11.08 7.66 17.11
N THR A 3 11.70 6.49 17.28
CA THR A 3 12.46 5.80 16.21
C THR A 3 11.78 4.52 15.73
N SER A 4 10.63 4.17 16.31
CA SER A 4 9.90 2.95 15.99
C SER A 4 8.40 3.15 16.12
N HIS A 5 7.65 2.39 15.33
CA HIS A 5 6.21 2.32 15.45
C HIS A 5 5.79 1.63 16.75
N THR A 6 4.63 2.04 17.28
CA THR A 6 3.99 1.38 18.43
C THR A 6 3.72 -0.09 18.14
N SER A 7 3.64 -0.94 19.17
CA SER A 7 3.27 -2.35 19.01
C SER A 7 1.94 -2.53 18.30
N LEU A 8 0.96 -1.65 18.59
CA LEU A 8 -0.34 -1.64 17.91
C LEU A 8 -0.22 -1.31 16.41
N ALA A 9 0.63 -0.35 16.02
CA ALA A 9 0.89 -0.05 14.60
C ALA A 9 1.48 -1.26 13.88
N LYS A 10 2.46 -1.93 14.49
CA LYS A 10 3.08 -3.13 13.93
C LYS A 10 2.06 -4.26 13.80
N PHE A 11 1.27 -4.51 14.85
CA PHE A 11 0.20 -5.50 14.83
C PHE A 11 -0.77 -5.24 13.67
N ILE A 12 -1.33 -4.03 13.55
CA ILE A 12 -2.27 -3.66 12.49
C ILE A 12 -1.61 -3.77 11.10
N HIS A 13 -0.33 -3.40 10.96
CA HIS A 13 0.39 -3.51 9.69
C HIS A 13 0.55 -4.97 9.27
N TRP A 14 1.03 -5.82 10.17
CA TRP A 14 1.36 -7.22 9.87
C TRP A 14 0.12 -8.12 9.78
N SER A 15 -0.93 -7.87 10.58
CA SER A 15 -2.19 -8.60 10.47
C SER A 15 -2.92 -8.30 9.16
N PHE A 16 -2.67 -7.13 8.55
CA PHE A 16 -3.27 -6.76 7.27
C PHE A 16 -2.73 -7.59 6.10
N ILE A 17 -1.50 -8.11 6.18
CA ILE A 17 -0.87 -8.89 5.10
C ILE A 17 -1.64 -10.20 4.82
N PRO A 18 -1.88 -11.10 5.79
CA PRO A 18 -2.66 -12.31 5.52
C PRO A 18 -4.10 -12.01 5.13
N LEU A 19 -4.70 -10.94 5.67
CA LEU A 19 -6.05 -10.51 5.28
C LEU A 19 -6.12 -10.11 3.80
N TYR A 20 -5.15 -9.31 3.34
CA TYR A 20 -5.05 -8.91 1.93
C TYR A 20 -4.73 -10.10 1.03
N ALA A 21 -3.78 -10.95 1.41
CA ALA A 21 -3.46 -12.17 0.67
C ALA A 21 -4.68 -13.09 0.53
N TYR A 22 -5.46 -13.24 1.61
CA TYR A 22 -6.71 -14.00 1.57
C TYR A 22 -7.69 -13.43 0.55
N GLY A 23 -7.87 -12.11 0.50
CA GLY A 23 -8.72 -11.45 -0.50
C GLY A 23 -8.28 -11.74 -1.94
N ILE A 24 -6.98 -11.79 -2.21
CA ILE A 24 -6.46 -12.20 -3.53
C ILE A 24 -6.77 -13.66 -3.84
N PHE A 25 -6.52 -14.57 -2.90
CA PHE A 25 -6.71 -16.01 -3.13
C PHE A 25 -8.19 -16.42 -3.23
N LYS A 26 -9.09 -15.61 -2.68
CA LYS A 26 -10.53 -15.86 -2.67
C LYS A 26 -11.33 -14.98 -3.62
N GLN A 27 -10.67 -14.12 -4.39
CA GLN A 27 -11.34 -13.35 -5.44
C GLN A 27 -12.08 -14.30 -6.40
N LEU A 28 -13.25 -13.86 -6.87
CA LEU A 28 -14.05 -14.63 -7.81
C LEU A 28 -13.44 -14.56 -9.21
N ASP A 29 -13.45 -15.68 -9.93
CA ASP A 29 -12.98 -15.73 -11.32
C ASP A 29 -14.01 -15.15 -12.29
N ASP A 30 -15.31 -15.27 -11.97
CA ASP A 30 -16.41 -14.83 -12.82
C ASP A 30 -17.58 -14.28 -12.00
N LEU A 31 -18.25 -13.25 -12.53
CA LEU A 31 -19.37 -12.59 -11.87
C LEU A 31 -20.55 -13.53 -11.63
N SER A 32 -20.78 -14.52 -12.50
CA SER A 32 -21.87 -15.50 -12.34
C SER A 32 -21.77 -16.33 -11.06
N GLN A 33 -20.58 -16.42 -10.45
CA GLN A 33 -20.41 -17.09 -9.16
C GLN A 33 -21.24 -16.43 -8.04
N LEU A 34 -21.59 -15.14 -8.17
CA LEU A 34 -22.48 -14.43 -7.24
C LEU A 34 -23.93 -14.92 -7.26
N GLU A 35 -24.32 -15.81 -8.19
CA GLU A 35 -25.61 -16.49 -8.14
C GLU A 35 -25.71 -17.46 -6.95
N ASP A 36 -24.57 -17.97 -6.45
CA ASP A 36 -24.53 -18.66 -5.17
C ASP A 36 -24.73 -17.63 -4.04
N THR A 37 -25.89 -17.71 -3.40
CA THR A 37 -26.26 -16.77 -2.33
C THR A 37 -25.31 -16.86 -1.13
N GLY A 38 -24.76 -18.04 -0.84
CA GLY A 38 -23.78 -18.20 0.24
C GLY A 38 -22.47 -17.48 -0.07
N LEU A 39 -22.00 -17.60 -1.31
CA LEU A 39 -20.80 -16.91 -1.79
C LEU A 39 -21.00 -15.39 -1.82
N LEU A 40 -22.14 -14.92 -2.32
CA LEU A 40 -22.48 -13.49 -2.32
C LEU A 40 -22.49 -12.90 -0.91
N ILE A 41 -23.14 -13.58 0.06
CA ILE A 41 -23.15 -13.14 1.46
C ILE A 41 -21.73 -13.11 2.02
N PHE A 42 -20.92 -14.12 1.72
CA PHE A 42 -19.54 -14.20 2.14
C PHE A 42 -18.72 -13.02 1.61
N GLU A 43 -18.78 -12.73 0.30
CA GLU A 43 -18.08 -11.63 -0.34
C GLU A 43 -18.49 -10.27 0.23
N VAL A 44 -19.79 -10.04 0.43
CA VAL A 44 -20.29 -8.80 1.04
C VAL A 44 -19.79 -8.64 2.48
N ALA A 45 -19.84 -9.70 3.28
CA ALA A 45 -19.35 -9.68 4.66
C ALA A 45 -17.83 -9.45 4.71
N PHE A 46 -17.08 -10.15 3.86
CA PHE A 46 -15.63 -10.00 3.74
C PHE A 46 -15.24 -8.60 3.29
N ALA A 47 -15.84 -8.08 2.21
CA ALA A 47 -15.57 -6.73 1.70
C ALA A 47 -15.91 -5.65 2.74
N THR A 48 -17.03 -5.78 3.44
CA THR A 48 -17.42 -4.85 4.51
C THR A 48 -16.41 -4.85 5.66
N MET A 49 -16.01 -6.04 6.14
CA MET A 49 -15.01 -6.17 7.20
C MET A 49 -13.64 -5.64 6.75
N PHE A 50 -13.22 -5.97 5.52
CA PHE A 50 -11.98 -5.50 4.94
C PHE A 50 -11.96 -3.97 4.85
N LEU A 51 -13.04 -3.35 4.36
CA LEU A 51 -13.21 -1.90 4.29
C LEU A 51 -13.10 -1.24 5.66
N LEU A 52 -13.76 -1.80 6.67
CA LEU A 52 -13.67 -1.32 8.05
C LEU A 52 -12.21 -1.36 8.54
N ILE A 53 -11.53 -2.49 8.38
CA ILE A 53 -10.15 -2.69 8.85
C ILE A 53 -9.19 -1.74 8.13
N VAL A 54 -9.30 -1.57 6.81
CA VAL A 54 -8.39 -0.68 6.06
C VAL A 54 -8.60 0.79 6.44
N VAL A 55 -9.84 1.22 6.70
CA VAL A 55 -10.15 2.60 7.15
C VAL A 55 -9.61 2.83 8.57
N LEU A 56 -9.82 1.88 9.50
CA LEU A 56 -9.25 1.94 10.85
C LEU A 56 -7.71 1.97 10.81
N ARG A 57 -7.11 1.14 9.95
CA ARG A 57 -5.66 1.14 9.72
C ARG A 57 -5.19 2.49 9.20
N TYR A 58 -5.84 3.04 8.17
CA TYR A 58 -5.49 4.34 7.61
C TYR A 58 -5.53 5.46 8.65
N THR A 59 -6.64 5.55 9.40
CA THR A 59 -6.84 6.58 10.42
C THR A 59 -5.83 6.46 11.57
N TYR A 60 -5.45 5.24 11.95
CA TYR A 60 -4.42 5.04 12.96
C TYR A 60 -3.01 5.37 12.46
N MET A 61 -2.66 4.91 11.25
CA MET A 61 -1.30 4.97 10.70
C MET A 61 -0.92 6.34 10.13
N ARG A 62 -1.89 7.15 9.68
CA ARG A 62 -1.64 8.52 9.15
C ARG A 62 -1.01 9.49 10.16
N ARG A 63 -0.91 9.09 11.44
CA ARG A 63 -0.29 9.87 12.53
C ARG A 63 1.23 9.69 12.60
N PHE A 64 1.78 8.68 11.93
CA PHE A 64 3.23 8.43 11.89
C PHE A 64 3.85 9.02 10.63
N ASP A 65 5.11 9.47 10.75
CA ASP A 65 5.88 9.91 9.59
C ASP A 65 6.26 8.72 8.69
N THR A 66 6.22 8.96 7.37
CA THR A 66 6.54 7.94 6.35
C THR A 66 7.94 7.34 6.51
N PHE A 67 8.90 8.13 7.01
CA PHE A 67 10.29 7.72 7.27
C PHE A 67 10.61 7.68 8.77
N LEU A 68 9.63 7.34 9.62
CA LEU A 68 9.88 7.13 11.05
C LEU A 68 11.05 6.13 11.23
N GLY A 69 12.00 6.47 12.11
CA GLY A 69 13.19 5.65 12.34
C GLY A 69 14.36 5.86 11.39
N ALA A 70 14.21 6.73 10.37
CA ALA A 70 15.33 7.12 9.52
C ALA A 70 16.46 7.77 10.34
N ARG A 71 17.69 7.26 10.15
CA ARG A 71 18.91 7.73 10.83
C ARG A 71 19.74 8.69 9.98
N VAL A 72 19.40 8.78 8.70
CA VAL A 72 20.07 9.61 7.69
C VAL A 72 19.03 10.61 7.15
N PRO A 73 19.41 11.85 6.81
CA PRO A 73 18.49 12.80 6.19
C PRO A 73 17.88 12.21 4.93
N VAL A 74 16.57 12.32 4.78
CA VAL A 74 15.85 11.81 3.60
C VAL A 74 15.55 12.97 2.67
N HIS A 75 15.95 12.83 1.39
CA HIS A 75 15.68 13.85 0.39
C HIS A 75 14.17 14.10 0.20
N ARG A 76 13.79 15.37 -0.03
CA ARG A 76 12.38 15.78 -0.15
C ARG A 76 11.64 15.07 -1.29
N VAL A 77 12.34 14.81 -2.39
CA VAL A 77 11.80 14.08 -3.56
C VAL A 77 11.48 12.63 -3.19
N HIS A 78 12.38 11.94 -2.49
CA HIS A 78 12.12 10.59 -1.98
C HIS A 78 10.92 10.58 -1.02
N TYR A 79 10.87 11.57 -0.12
CA TYR A 79 9.75 11.74 0.80
C TYR A 79 8.41 11.90 0.08
N PHE A 80 8.37 12.68 -0.99
CA PHE A 80 7.19 12.85 -1.84
C PHE A 80 6.77 11.54 -2.54
N PHE A 81 7.72 10.80 -3.11
CA PHE A 81 7.43 9.53 -3.78
C PHE A 81 6.89 8.49 -2.80
N ALA A 82 7.52 8.29 -1.65
CA ALA A 82 7.05 7.34 -0.65
C ALA A 82 5.65 7.69 -0.13
N LYS A 83 5.36 8.98 0.13
CA LYS A 83 4.01 9.42 0.48
C LYS A 83 3.00 9.16 -0.62
N THR A 84 3.37 9.38 -1.87
CA THR A 84 2.52 9.11 -3.02
C THR A 84 2.20 7.62 -3.09
N VAL A 85 3.20 6.74 -2.99
CA VAL A 85 2.99 5.29 -2.97
C VAL A 85 2.04 4.88 -1.84
N HIS A 86 2.29 5.30 -0.59
CA HIS A 86 1.41 4.94 0.53
C HIS A 86 -0.03 5.45 0.35
N ARG A 87 -0.20 6.68 -0.15
CA ARG A 87 -1.53 7.25 -0.41
C ARG A 87 -2.26 6.48 -1.50
N SER A 88 -1.58 6.17 -2.61
CA SER A 88 -2.14 5.38 -3.70
C SER A 88 -2.48 3.96 -3.26
N MET A 89 -1.67 3.35 -2.38
CA MET A 89 -1.99 2.05 -1.80
C MET A 89 -3.29 2.10 -1.00
N TYR A 90 -3.43 3.06 -0.07
CA TYR A 90 -4.68 3.20 0.68
C TYR A 90 -5.88 3.50 -0.22
N PHE A 91 -5.69 4.31 -1.26
CA PHE A 91 -6.72 4.57 -2.26
C PHE A 91 -7.20 3.27 -2.92
N CYS A 92 -6.28 2.43 -3.43
CA CYS A 92 -6.65 1.15 -4.06
C CYS A 92 -7.27 0.17 -3.06
N LEU A 93 -6.68 0.05 -1.86
CA LEU A 93 -7.14 -0.89 -0.84
C LEU A 93 -8.51 -0.51 -0.23
N ILE A 94 -8.91 0.77 -0.32
CA ILE A 94 -10.27 1.22 0.02
C ILE A 94 -11.22 1.03 -1.17
N LEU A 95 -10.77 1.35 -2.40
CA LEU A 95 -11.58 1.19 -3.59
C LEU A 95 -11.97 -0.27 -3.83
N LEU A 96 -11.05 -1.22 -3.64
CA LEU A 96 -11.30 -2.65 -3.83
C LEU A 96 -12.57 -3.15 -3.13
N PRO A 97 -12.69 -3.12 -1.79
CA PRO A 97 -13.91 -3.57 -1.13
C PRO A 97 -15.10 -2.66 -1.44
N LEU A 98 -14.89 -1.37 -1.66
CA LEU A 98 -15.98 -0.44 -1.97
C LEU A 98 -16.64 -0.77 -3.30
N THR A 99 -15.86 -1.00 -4.35
CA THR A 99 -16.37 -1.41 -5.66
C THR A 99 -16.89 -2.84 -5.62
N GLY A 100 -16.30 -3.73 -4.82
CA GLY A 100 -16.86 -5.08 -4.59
C GLY A 100 -18.27 -5.03 -3.99
N LEU A 101 -18.50 -4.16 -3.01
CA LEU A 101 -19.84 -3.92 -2.45
C LEU A 101 -20.81 -3.29 -3.46
N ILE A 102 -20.32 -2.38 -4.31
CA ILE A 102 -21.13 -1.80 -5.40
C ILE A 102 -21.53 -2.89 -6.41
N ILE A 103 -20.58 -3.72 -6.84
CA ILE A 103 -20.82 -4.86 -7.75
C ILE A 103 -21.88 -5.79 -7.16
N ALA A 104 -21.74 -6.17 -5.89
CA ALA A 104 -22.73 -6.99 -5.20
C ALA A 104 -24.11 -6.32 -5.08
N GLY A 105 -24.14 -5.01 -4.79
CA GLY A 105 -25.37 -4.22 -4.71
C GLY A 105 -26.10 -4.09 -6.05
N LEU A 106 -25.37 -3.88 -7.14
CA LEU A 106 -25.90 -3.87 -8.50
C LEU A 106 -26.44 -5.25 -8.89
N PHE A 107 -25.65 -6.29 -8.63
CA PHE A 107 -26.02 -7.68 -8.94
C PHE A 107 -27.31 -8.10 -8.23
N THR A 108 -27.43 -7.80 -6.93
CA THR A 108 -28.65 -8.08 -6.13
C THR A 108 -29.86 -7.26 -6.55
N SER A 109 -29.64 -6.08 -7.15
CA SER A 109 -30.69 -5.25 -7.75
C SER A 109 -31.13 -5.74 -9.14
N GLY A 110 -30.57 -6.86 -9.63
CA GLY A 110 -30.85 -7.41 -10.95
C GLY A 110 -29.98 -6.85 -12.08
N ILE A 111 -29.09 -5.91 -11.79
CA ILE A 111 -28.15 -5.33 -12.76
C ILE A 111 -26.90 -6.23 -12.80
N LYS A 112 -27.01 -7.33 -13.56
CA LYS A 112 -25.93 -8.32 -13.73
C LYS A 112 -24.99 -7.98 -14.88
N ASP A 113 -25.42 -7.15 -15.82
CA ASP A 113 -24.64 -6.70 -16.98
C ASP A 113 -24.86 -5.21 -17.25
N GLY A 114 -24.14 -4.69 -18.24
CA GLY A 114 -24.36 -3.35 -18.79
C GLY A 114 -23.45 -2.31 -18.15
N SER A 115 -23.57 -1.07 -18.61
CA SER A 115 -22.55 -0.04 -18.37
C SER A 115 -22.26 0.23 -16.89
N ALA A 116 -23.27 0.15 -16.02
CA ALA A 116 -23.07 0.35 -14.58
C ALA A 116 -22.21 -0.77 -13.95
N GLN A 117 -22.49 -2.03 -14.30
CA GLN A 117 -21.77 -3.20 -13.79
C GLN A 117 -20.36 -3.26 -14.39
N GLU A 118 -20.21 -2.99 -15.69
CA GLU A 118 -18.92 -2.93 -16.38
C GLU A 118 -17.99 -1.87 -15.79
N VAL A 119 -18.51 -0.67 -15.49
CA VAL A 119 -17.72 0.39 -14.86
C VAL A 119 -17.27 -0.04 -13.46
N ALA A 120 -18.17 -0.63 -12.66
CA ALA A 120 -17.83 -1.08 -11.32
C ALA A 120 -16.75 -2.18 -11.33
N LEU A 121 -16.89 -3.16 -12.21
CA LEU A 121 -15.89 -4.22 -12.45
C LEU A 121 -14.56 -3.63 -12.91
N SER A 122 -14.57 -2.74 -13.90
CA SER A 122 -13.35 -2.12 -14.43
C SER A 122 -12.57 -1.34 -13.37
N VAL A 123 -13.26 -0.55 -12.53
CA VAL A 123 -12.62 0.17 -11.43
C VAL A 123 -12.08 -0.81 -10.37
N HIS A 124 -12.80 -1.90 -10.11
CA HIS A 124 -12.35 -2.95 -9.18
C HIS A 124 -11.07 -3.63 -9.68
N GLU A 125 -11.05 -4.13 -10.92
CA GLU A 125 -9.91 -4.79 -11.54
C GLU A 125 -8.69 -3.86 -11.68
N PHE A 126 -8.93 -2.60 -12.06
CA PHE A 126 -7.88 -1.58 -12.09
C PHE A 126 -7.27 -1.37 -10.70
N SER A 127 -8.11 -1.26 -9.67
CA SER A 127 -7.67 -1.09 -8.29
C SER A 127 -6.88 -2.31 -7.79
N ALA A 128 -7.30 -3.52 -8.17
CA ALA A 128 -6.58 -4.76 -7.87
C ALA A 128 -5.19 -4.75 -8.50
N SER A 129 -5.12 -4.53 -9.81
CA SER A 129 -3.88 -4.49 -10.59
C SER A 129 -2.90 -3.44 -10.04
N LEU A 130 -3.40 -2.23 -9.80
CA LEU A 130 -2.59 -1.16 -9.25
C LEU A 130 -2.11 -1.48 -7.83
N SER A 131 -2.93 -2.12 -7.01
CA SER A 131 -2.53 -2.53 -5.66
C SER A 131 -1.36 -3.53 -5.67
N TYR A 132 -1.33 -4.47 -6.63
CA TYR A 132 -0.22 -5.43 -6.77
C TYR A 132 1.10 -4.72 -7.06
N VAL A 133 1.10 -3.81 -8.03
CA VAL A 133 2.29 -3.02 -8.38
C VAL A 133 2.75 -2.18 -7.20
N LEU A 134 1.84 -1.46 -6.53
CA LEU A 134 2.18 -0.57 -5.42
C LEU A 134 2.70 -1.34 -4.19
N ILE A 135 2.14 -2.51 -3.90
CA ILE A 135 2.62 -3.37 -2.80
C ILE A 135 4.00 -3.94 -3.14
N ALA A 136 4.22 -4.39 -4.37
CA ALA A 136 5.54 -4.85 -4.81
C ALA A 136 6.59 -3.73 -4.69
N LEU A 137 6.25 -2.51 -5.13
CA LEU A 137 7.11 -1.33 -4.95
C LEU A 137 7.37 -1.02 -3.47
N HIS A 138 6.33 -1.09 -2.63
CA HIS A 138 6.45 -0.84 -1.19
C HIS A 138 7.37 -1.84 -0.49
N VAL A 139 7.18 -3.14 -0.76
CA VAL A 139 8.01 -4.21 -0.19
C VAL A 139 9.45 -4.12 -0.72
N GLY A 140 9.62 -3.91 -2.03
CA GLY A 140 10.94 -3.73 -2.65
C GLY A 140 11.69 -2.56 -2.04
N ALA A 141 11.03 -1.41 -1.86
CA ALA A 141 11.60 -0.24 -1.21
C ALA A 141 11.94 -0.50 0.26
N ALA A 142 11.10 -1.24 1.00
CA ALA A 142 11.40 -1.61 2.38
C ALA A 142 12.63 -2.54 2.49
N VAL A 143 12.74 -3.53 1.61
CA VAL A 143 13.92 -4.41 1.54
C VAL A 143 15.16 -3.62 1.15
N TYR A 144 15.07 -2.72 0.18
CA TYR A 144 16.18 -1.86 -0.22
C TYR A 144 16.61 -0.92 0.92
N SER A 145 15.66 -0.30 1.61
CA SER A 145 15.89 0.51 2.80
C SER A 145 16.65 -0.28 3.88
N ARG A 146 16.25 -1.54 4.12
CA ARG A 146 16.97 -2.45 5.02
C ARG A 146 18.42 -2.69 4.57
N LEU A 147 18.66 -2.89 3.27
CA LEU A 147 20.02 -3.08 2.74
C LEU A 147 20.88 -1.82 2.91
N LYS A 148 20.28 -0.63 2.86
CA LYS A 148 20.95 0.65 3.17
C LYS A 148 21.25 0.81 4.67
N GLY A 149 20.53 0.15 5.56
CA GLY A 149 20.75 0.27 7.01
C GLY A 149 20.23 1.60 7.57
N GLU A 150 19.31 2.27 6.87
CA GLU A 150 18.86 3.62 7.19
C GLU A 150 17.84 3.65 8.34
N GLY A 151 17.35 2.49 8.81
CA GLY A 151 16.55 2.34 10.02
C GLY A 151 15.03 2.39 9.82
N VAL A 152 14.55 2.69 8.60
CA VAL A 152 13.11 2.72 8.28
C VAL A 152 12.50 1.32 8.39
N TRP A 153 13.20 0.27 7.91
CA TRP A 153 12.78 -1.12 8.07
C TRP A 153 12.59 -1.48 9.55
N THR A 154 13.60 -1.21 10.36
CA THR A 154 13.61 -1.46 11.81
C THR A 154 12.47 -0.76 12.56
N SER A 155 11.95 0.35 12.01
CA SER A 155 10.81 1.04 12.60
C SER A 155 9.52 0.23 12.55
N MET A 156 9.35 -0.66 11.57
CA MET A 156 8.11 -1.40 11.29
C MET A 156 8.27 -2.91 11.47
N VAL A 157 9.43 -3.45 11.09
CA VAL A 157 9.71 -4.88 11.11
C VAL A 157 10.53 -5.21 12.36
N PRO A 158 10.00 -6.01 13.31
CA PRO A 158 10.70 -6.32 14.55
C PRO A 158 11.81 -7.36 14.41
N ILE A 159 11.90 -8.02 13.25
CA ILE A 159 12.92 -9.02 12.93
C ILE A 159 13.97 -8.44 11.97
N PHE A 160 15.20 -8.96 12.06
CA PHE A 160 16.31 -8.55 11.21
C PHE A 160 16.59 -7.04 11.22
N ALA A 161 16.46 -6.43 12.40
CA ALA A 161 16.70 -5.02 12.65
C ALA A 161 18.13 -4.59 12.28
N GLU A 162 18.25 -3.38 11.78
CA GLU A 162 19.50 -2.74 11.40
C GLU A 162 20.05 -1.97 12.60
N GLU A 163 21.34 -2.14 12.90
CA GLU A 163 21.99 -1.36 13.96
C GLU A 163 22.64 -0.09 13.41
N LYS A 164 23.19 -0.14 12.19
CA LYS A 164 23.96 0.94 11.57
C LYS A 164 23.73 0.97 10.06
N PRO A 165 24.00 2.12 9.40
CA PRO A 165 24.05 2.21 7.94
C PRO A 165 25.03 1.21 7.34
N SER A 166 24.72 0.78 6.12
CA SER A 166 25.54 -0.18 5.37
C SER A 166 26.91 0.39 5.03
N SER A 167 27.95 -0.41 5.23
CA SER A 167 29.33 -0.11 4.81
C SER A 167 29.69 -0.78 3.48
N ASN A 168 28.73 -1.44 2.81
CA ASN A 168 28.97 -2.12 1.54
C ASN A 168 29.19 -1.09 0.42
N PRO A 169 30.37 -1.04 -0.24
CA PRO A 169 30.70 -0.01 -1.24
C PRO A 169 29.71 0.12 -2.39
N ILE A 170 29.10 -0.99 -2.82
CA ILE A 170 28.11 -1.00 -3.90
C ILE A 170 26.84 -0.28 -3.45
N ILE A 171 26.35 -0.60 -2.25
CA ILE A 171 25.13 0.01 -1.70
C ILE A 171 25.33 1.50 -1.47
N THR A 172 26.48 1.91 -0.92
CA THR A 172 26.81 3.33 -0.70
C THR A 172 26.85 4.09 -2.01
N ARG A 173 27.49 3.53 -3.05
CA ARG A 173 27.57 4.16 -4.37
C ARG A 173 26.21 4.30 -5.04
N ILE A 174 25.33 3.29 -4.91
CA ILE A 174 23.96 3.39 -5.43
C ILE A 174 23.20 4.49 -4.69
N ALA A 175 23.32 4.57 -3.36
CA ALA A 175 22.66 5.60 -2.56
C ALA A 175 23.16 7.02 -2.92
N GLU A 176 24.44 7.19 -3.21
CA GLU A 176 25.00 8.47 -3.69
C GLU A 176 24.43 8.87 -5.05
N VAL A 177 24.32 7.92 -5.98
CA VAL A 177 23.69 8.17 -7.30
C VAL A 177 22.20 8.50 -7.14
N GLU A 178 21.50 7.81 -6.23
CA GLU A 178 20.10 8.06 -5.88
C GLU A 178 19.90 9.53 -5.43
N GLU A 179 20.74 10.01 -4.51
CA GLU A 179 20.71 11.41 -4.05
C GLU A 179 20.98 12.41 -5.18
N GLN A 180 21.95 12.14 -6.06
CA GLN A 180 22.21 13.01 -7.23
C GLN A 180 21.01 13.09 -8.18
N VAL A 181 20.31 11.97 -8.41
CA VAL A 181 19.09 11.94 -9.21
C VAL A 181 18.00 12.77 -8.53
N TYR A 182 17.85 12.66 -7.21
CA TYR A 182 16.89 13.45 -6.46
C TYR A 182 17.18 14.95 -6.51
N ASP A 183 18.44 15.36 -6.46
CA ASP A 183 18.85 16.76 -6.62
C ASP A 183 18.51 17.30 -8.02
N GLN A 184 18.73 16.50 -9.07
CA GLN A 184 18.37 16.88 -10.44
C GLN A 184 16.87 17.06 -10.59
N VAL A 185 16.08 16.09 -10.11
CA VAL A 185 14.63 16.14 -10.13
C VAL A 185 14.10 17.33 -9.32
N GLY A 186 14.65 17.55 -8.12
CA GLY A 186 14.28 18.66 -7.24
C GLY A 186 14.54 20.04 -7.87
N ARG A 187 15.67 20.20 -8.58
CA ARG A 187 15.98 21.42 -9.33
C ARG A 187 15.01 21.66 -10.48
N PHE A 188 14.68 20.63 -11.26
CA PHE A 188 13.73 20.74 -12.36
C PHE A 188 12.35 21.22 -11.88
N PHE A 189 11.84 20.68 -10.76
CA PHE A 189 10.56 21.11 -10.19
C PHE A 189 10.60 22.52 -9.59
N SER A 190 11.75 22.97 -9.09
CA SER A 190 11.92 24.32 -8.53
C SER A 190 12.05 25.37 -9.64
N ALA A 191 12.75 25.05 -10.72
CA ALA A 191 12.93 25.94 -11.88
C ALA A 191 11.61 26.22 -12.63
N LYS A 192 10.64 25.29 -12.59
CA LYS A 192 9.31 25.48 -13.20
C LYS A 192 8.36 26.37 -12.37
N LYS A 193 8.75 26.75 -11.14
CA LYS A 193 7.96 27.58 -10.23
C LYS A 193 8.43 29.04 -10.15
N GLY A 194 9.54 29.40 -10.79
CA GLY A 194 10.00 30.78 -10.95
C GLY A 194 9.70 31.30 -12.35
#